data_AF-A0A7C1C1Y0-F1
#
_entry.id   AF-A0A7C1C1Y0-F1
#
_cell.length_a   1.000
_cell.length_b   1.000
_cell.length_c   1.000
_cell.angle_alpha   90.00
_cell.angle_beta   90.00
_cell.angle_gamma   90.00
#
_symmetry.space_group_name_H-M   'P 1'
#
loop_
_entity.id
_entity.type
_entity.pdbx_description
1 polymer ?
#
loop_
_entity_poly.entity_id
_entity_poly.type
_entity_poly.pdbx_seq_one_letter_code
_entity_poly.pdbx_strand_id
1 'polypeptide(L)'
;VTNGADVMVPGIVDADRDIKEKDPVWIREETYGKAIAVGISMMNGDDLVELEKGKGIKNIHWIGDRIWKFTTLYSDRSSLRRS
;
A
#
# COMPACT_ATOMS: atom_id res chain seq x y z
N VAL A 1 -7.34 -2.54 -4.48
CA VAL A 1 -6.48 -3.12 -3.41
C VAL A 1 -7.28 -3.70 -2.24
N THR A 2 -8.56 -3.33 -2.07
CA THR A 2 -9.46 -3.92 -1.07
C THR A 2 -9.55 -5.44 -1.24
N ASN A 3 -9.46 -6.21 -0.14
CA ASN A 3 -9.47 -7.68 -0.05
C ASN A 3 -8.16 -8.43 -0.37
N GLY A 4 -7.00 -7.80 -0.18
CA GLY A 4 -5.71 -8.50 -0.30
C GLY A 4 -5.31 -8.84 -1.74
N ALA A 5 -5.99 -8.26 -2.73
CA ALA A 5 -5.57 -8.34 -4.12
C ALA A 5 -4.25 -7.59 -4.31
N ASP A 6 -3.39 -8.15 -5.16
CA ASP A 6 -2.18 -7.49 -5.65
C ASP A 6 -2.52 -6.22 -6.44
N VAL A 7 -1.59 -5.29 -6.48
CA VAL A 7 -1.71 -4.08 -7.30
C VAL A 7 -1.18 -4.40 -8.70
N MET A 8 -2.05 -4.23 -9.68
CA MET A 8 -1.70 -4.41 -11.09
C MET A 8 -1.22 -3.08 -11.66
N VAL A 9 -0.24 -3.12 -12.57
CA VAL A 9 0.34 -1.91 -13.17
C VAL A 9 -0.69 -0.95 -13.78
N PRO A 10 -1.75 -1.40 -14.48
CA PRO A 10 -2.79 -0.48 -15.00
C PRO A 10 -3.47 0.39 -13.95
N GLY A 11 -3.41 0.02 -12.67
CA GLY A 11 -3.96 0.79 -11.56
C GLY A 11 -2.95 1.70 -10.86
N ILE A 12 -1.70 1.76 -11.33
CA ILE A 12 -0.63 2.60 -10.80
C ILE A 12 -0.51 3.81 -11.71
N VAL A 13 -0.77 5.00 -11.17
CA VAL A 13 -0.72 6.26 -11.91
C VAL A 13 0.67 6.91 -11.82
N ASP A 14 1.39 6.65 -10.73
CA ASP A 14 2.71 7.22 -10.44
C ASP A 14 3.46 6.33 -9.44
N ALA A 15 4.79 6.33 -9.52
CA ALA A 15 5.69 5.62 -8.60
C ALA A 15 7.05 6.32 -8.52
N ASP A 16 7.73 6.14 -7.38
CA ASP A 16 9.12 6.60 -7.23
C ASP A 16 10.04 5.75 -8.13
N ARG A 17 10.83 6.42 -8.98
CA ARG A 17 11.73 5.78 -9.94
C ARG A 17 12.86 5.00 -9.27
N ASP A 18 13.22 5.36 -8.04
CA ASP A 18 14.28 4.69 -7.29
C ASP A 18 13.86 3.35 -6.67
N ILE A 19 12.56 3.01 -6.73
CA ILE A 19 12.05 1.71 -6.29
C ILE A 19 12.69 0.59 -7.10
N LYS A 20 13.18 -0.44 -6.41
CA LYS A 20 13.70 -1.65 -7.06
C LYS A 20 12.73 -2.81 -6.87
N GLU A 21 12.82 -3.78 -7.76
CA GLU A 21 12.15 -5.06 -7.56
C GLU A 21 12.52 -5.62 -6.18
N LYS A 22 11.50 -6.10 -5.45
CA LYS A 22 11.55 -6.62 -4.08
C LYS A 22 11.67 -5.59 -2.96
N ASP A 23 11.68 -4.30 -3.28
CA ASP A 23 11.64 -3.27 -2.23
C ASP A 23 10.28 -3.25 -1.52
N PRO A 24 10.27 -3.00 -0.20
CA PRO A 24 9.04 -2.72 0.52
C PRO A 24 8.51 -1.34 0.12
N VAL A 25 7.22 -1.28 -0.24
CA VAL A 25 6.56 -0.06 -0.72
C VAL A 25 5.23 0.15 0.01
N TRP A 26 4.80 1.40 0.05
CA TRP A 26 3.46 1.79 0.50
C TRP A 26 2.66 2.32 -0.68
N ILE A 27 1.36 2.05 -0.66
CA ILE A 27 0.42 2.41 -1.73
C ILE A 27 -0.47 3.51 -1.18
N ARG A 28 -0.57 4.62 -1.91
CA ARG A 28 -1.45 5.75 -1.57
C ARG A 28 -2.58 5.90 -2.58
N GLU A 29 -3.72 6.41 -2.12
CA GLU A 29 -4.73 6.92 -3.05
C GLU A 29 -4.28 8.25 -3.67
N GLU A 30 -4.73 8.52 -4.89
CA GLU A 30 -4.40 9.75 -5.62
C GLU A 30 -5.07 11.00 -5.03
N THR A 31 -6.34 10.88 -4.62
CA THR A 31 -7.18 12.04 -4.30
C THR A 31 -6.74 12.76 -3.02
N TYR A 32 -6.39 12.01 -1.97
CA TYR A 32 -6.03 12.59 -0.66
C TYR A 32 -4.65 12.14 -0.16
N GLY A 33 -3.91 11.36 -0.94
CA GLY A 33 -2.57 10.89 -0.58
C GLY A 33 -2.51 9.95 0.62
N LYS A 34 -3.65 9.41 1.07
CA LYS A 34 -3.70 8.50 2.22
C LYS A 34 -3.09 7.16 1.86
N ALA A 35 -2.23 6.64 2.74
CA ALA A 35 -1.72 5.27 2.62
C ALA A 35 -2.86 4.27 2.82
N ILE A 36 -3.08 3.39 1.84
CA ILE A 36 -4.17 2.41 1.83
C ILE A 36 -3.70 0.96 1.92
N ALA A 37 -2.43 0.69 1.61
CA ALA A 37 -1.82 -0.62 1.71
C ALA A 37 -0.29 -0.53 1.74
N VAL A 38 0.35 -1.63 2.10
CA VAL A 38 1.80 -1.86 1.97
C VAL A 38 2.04 -3.20 1.28
N GLY A 39 3.14 -3.28 0.54
CA GLY A 39 3.45 -4.44 -0.27
C GLY A 39 4.93 -4.52 -0.63
N ILE A 40 5.24 -5.50 -1.47
CA ILE A 40 6.57 -5.67 -2.06
C ILE A 40 6.47 -5.35 -3.54
N SER A 41 7.37 -4.49 -4.05
CA SER A 41 7.44 -4.22 -5.47
C SER A 41 7.85 -5.48 -6.23
N MET A 42 7.20 -5.73 -7.37
CA MET A 42 7.48 -6.86 -8.25
C MET A 42 8.18 -6.42 -9.54
N MET A 43 8.54 -5.14 -9.65
CA MET A 43 9.29 -4.54 -10.75
C MET A 43 9.97 -3.23 -10.28
N ASN A 44 10.78 -2.60 -11.13
CA ASN A 44 11.43 -1.33 -10.78
C ASN A 44 10.46 -0.14 -10.92
N GLY A 45 10.82 1.00 -10.34
CA GLY A 45 10.02 2.22 -10.33
C GLY A 45 9.62 2.70 -11.73
N ASP A 46 10.56 2.71 -12.68
CA ASP A 46 10.26 3.08 -14.07
C ASP A 46 9.25 2.11 -14.70
N ASP A 47 9.41 0.80 -14.50
CA ASP A 47 8.48 -0.22 -15.04
C ASP A 47 7.06 -0.09 -14.45
N LEU A 48 6.95 0.32 -13.17
CA LEU A 48 5.66 0.55 -12.50
C LEU A 48 4.85 1.69 -13.16
N VAL A 49 5.51 2.59 -13.90
CA VAL A 49 4.89 3.74 -14.56
C VAL A 49 4.77 3.52 -16.08
N GLU A 50 5.74 2.86 -16.70
CA GLU A 50 5.84 2.76 -18.16
C GLU A 50 5.12 1.55 -18.76
N LEU A 51 4.93 0.46 -18.00
CA LEU A 51 4.31 -0.75 -18.52
C LEU A 51 2.77 -0.68 -18.52
N GLU A 52 2.13 -1.21 -19.55
CA GLU A 52 0.66 -1.24 -19.63
C GLU A 52 0.03 -2.45 -18.92
N LYS A 53 0.84 -3.44 -18.50
CA LYS A 53 0.35 -4.69 -17.90
C LYS A 53 1.38 -5.33 -17.00
N GLY A 54 0.89 -6.09 -16.03
CA GLY A 54 1.71 -6.86 -15.11
C GLY A 54 1.23 -6.73 -13.67
N LYS A 55 1.80 -7.56 -12.79
CA LYS A 55 1.63 -7.43 -11.35
C LYS A 55 2.69 -6.47 -10.84
N GLY A 56 2.31 -5.25 -10.48
CA GLY A 56 3.24 -4.22 -10.03
C GLY A 56 3.68 -4.42 -8.58
N ILE A 57 2.73 -4.62 -7.66
CA ILE A 57 3.02 -4.74 -6.23
C ILE A 57 2.28 -5.94 -5.66
N LYS A 58 3.02 -6.81 -4.95
CA LYS A 58 2.43 -7.88 -4.15
C LYS A 58 1.92 -7.31 -2.83
N ASN A 59 0.62 -7.44 -2.58
CA ASN A 59 0.00 -6.88 -1.38
C ASN A 59 0.39 -7.71 -0.14
N ILE A 60 0.89 -7.06 0.91
CA ILE A 60 1.16 -7.71 2.20
C ILE A 60 0.05 -7.38 3.20
N HIS A 61 -0.38 -6.12 3.22
CA HIS A 61 -1.21 -5.60 4.30
C HIS A 61 -2.00 -4.37 3.81
N TRP A 62 -3.29 -4.29 4.17
CA TRP A 62 -4.19 -3.24 3.66
C TRP A 62 -5.18 -2.75 4.72
N ILE A 63 -5.76 -1.56 4.48
CA ILE A 63 -6.79 -0.99 5.35
C ILE A 63 -7.95 -1.98 5.51
N GLY A 64 -8.27 -2.29 6.77
CA GLY A 64 -9.40 -3.15 7.13
C GLY A 64 -9.06 -4.62 7.34
N ASP A 65 -7.81 -5.02 7.10
CA ASP A 65 -7.35 -6.35 7.50
C ASP A 65 -7.16 -6.47 9.03
N ARG A 66 -6.77 -7.67 9.48
CA ARG A 66 -6.66 -7.98 10.92
C ARG A 66 -5.56 -7.16 11.61
N ILE A 67 -4.47 -6.86 10.92
CA ILE A 67 -3.33 -6.13 11.50
C ILE A 67 -3.67 -4.64 11.59
N TRP A 68 -4.40 -4.09 10.61
CA TRP A 68 -4.69 -2.65 10.55
C TRP A 68 -5.69 -2.30 11.64
N LYS A 69 -6.69 -3.17 11.82
CA LYS A 69 -7.64 -3.10 12.93
C LYS A 69 -6.95 -3.13 14.29
N PHE A 70 -5.84 -3.85 14.44
CA PHE A 70 -5.08 -3.86 15.68
C PHE A 70 -4.50 -2.48 16.01
N THR A 71 -3.93 -1.79 15.02
CA THR A 71 -3.41 -0.42 15.20
C THR A 71 -4.51 0.59 15.57
N THR A 72 -5.69 0.47 14.95
CA THR A 72 -6.85 1.31 15.31
C THR A 72 -7.33 1.06 16.74
N LEU A 73 -7.30 -0.18 17.22
CA LEU A 73 -7.73 -0.53 18.59
C LEU A 73 -6.78 0.01 19.68
N TYR A 74 -5.49 0.20 19.38
CA TYR A 74 -4.53 0.73 20.35
C TYR A 74 -4.50 2.26 20.41
N SER A 75 -4.75 2.93 19.28
CA SER A 75 -4.87 4.39 19.25
C SER A 75 -6.09 4.89 20.03
N ASP A 76 -7.17 4.11 20.07
CA ASP A 76 -8.40 4.43 20.82
C ASP A 76 -8.23 4.26 22.35
N ARG A 77 -7.42 3.29 22.81
CA ARG A 77 -7.18 3.08 24.26
C ARG A 77 -6.33 4.16 24.94
N SER A 78 -5.66 5.02 24.19
CA SER A 78 -4.98 6.21 24.73
C SER A 78 -5.94 7.29 25.23
N SER A 79 -7.22 7.25 24.84
CA SER A 79 -8.23 8.23 25.25
C SER A 79 -8.92 7.86 26.58
N LEU A 80 -8.83 6.61 27.05
CA LEU A 80 -9.47 6.09 28.26
C LEU A 80 -8.62 6.21 29.54
N ARG A 81 -7.50 6.96 29.51
CA ARG A 81 -6.68 7.30 30.70
C ARG A 81 -6.66 8.80 31.02
N ARG A 82 -7.76 9.49 30.73
CA ARG A 82 -8.03 10.84 31.24
C ARG A 82 -9.47 10.91 31.76
N SER A 83 -9.68 10.40 32.96
CA SER A 83 -10.72 10.86 33.89
C SER A 83 -10.29 10.50 35.30
#